data_AF-A0A7V8BJ56-F1
#
_entry.id   AF-A0A7V8BJ56-F1
#
_cell.length_a   1.000
_cell.length_b   1.000
_cell.length_c   1.000
_cell.angle_alpha   90.00
_cell.angle_beta   90.00
_cell.angle_gamma   90.00
#
_symmetry.space_group_name_H-M   'P 1'
#
loop_
_entity.id
_entity.type
_entity.pdbx_description
1 polymer ?
#
loop_
_entity_poly.entity_id
_entity_poly.type
_entity_poly.pdbx_seq_one_letter_code
_entity_poly.pdbx_strand_id
1 'polypeptide(L)'
;MSQIVNVGQLEIRYLVDGAQAGGLGLFEMKVPPGAQVPPPHSHSHNEECVYVLEGVLRYTVDSETRDLNPGDWMSTPRGAVHAFSNPGSVTARTLVMLTPDMGVGYFVEVGALLGAGGPPDRAKLMEVMTRYGLVPAAPKQAPRIDEEVAAA
;
A
#
# COMPACT_ATOMS: atom_id res chain seq x y z
N MET A 1 -20.82 11.50 1.38
CA MET A 1 -20.80 10.53 2.51
C MET A 1 -19.55 9.68 2.37
N SER A 2 -18.84 9.38 3.46
CA SER A 2 -17.62 8.55 3.39
C SER A 2 -17.99 7.09 3.06
N GLN A 3 -17.32 6.48 2.10
CA GLN A 3 -17.52 5.09 1.69
C GLN A 3 -16.48 4.18 2.34
N ILE A 4 -16.90 3.04 2.91
CA ILE A 4 -16.00 2.02 3.44
C ILE A 4 -15.91 0.86 2.45
N VAL A 5 -14.69 0.40 2.18
CA VAL A 5 -14.37 -0.73 1.32
C VAL A 5 -13.38 -1.65 2.05
N ASN A 6 -13.67 -2.94 2.10
CA ASN A 6 -12.74 -3.92 2.66
C ASN A 6 -11.89 -4.52 1.55
N VAL A 7 -10.57 -4.53 1.73
CA VAL A 7 -9.59 -5.10 0.79
C VAL A 7 -8.81 -6.18 1.52
N GLY A 8 -9.30 -7.42 1.42
CA GLY A 8 -8.82 -8.52 2.24
C GLY A 8 -9.07 -8.22 3.72
N GLN A 9 -7.99 -8.06 4.49
CA GLN A 9 -8.04 -7.73 5.92
C GLN A 9 -7.98 -6.22 6.19
N LEU A 10 -7.78 -5.41 5.16
CA LEU A 10 -7.67 -3.95 5.30
C LEU A 10 -9.06 -3.31 5.21
N GLU A 11 -9.30 -2.28 6.00
CA GLU A 11 -10.47 -1.40 5.88
C GLU A 11 -10.03 -0.05 5.31
N ILE A 12 -10.63 0.34 4.19
CA ILE A 12 -10.38 1.61 3.51
C ILE A 12 -11.64 2.48 3.64
N ARG A 13 -11.54 3.60 4.34
CA ARG A 13 -12.62 4.59 4.44
C ARG A 13 -12.26 5.82 3.63
N TYR A 14 -12.89 5.98 2.48
CA TYR A 14 -12.71 7.14 1.61
C TYR A 14 -13.33 8.39 2.22
N LEU A 15 -12.52 9.45 2.36
CA LEU A 15 -12.93 10.73 2.93
C LEU A 15 -13.11 11.79 1.84
N VAL A 16 -12.18 11.85 0.89
CA VAL A 16 -12.19 12.79 -0.24
C VAL A 16 -11.99 12.02 -1.52
N ASP A 17 -12.91 12.21 -2.47
CA ASP A 17 -12.83 11.70 -3.83
C ASP A 17 -12.18 12.76 -4.73
N GLY A 18 -11.03 12.43 -5.34
CA GLY A 18 -10.28 13.35 -6.16
C GLY A 18 -11.05 13.87 -7.37
N ALA A 19 -12.06 13.15 -7.87
CA ALA A 19 -12.94 13.65 -8.94
C ALA A 19 -13.71 14.91 -8.53
N GLN A 20 -13.90 15.13 -7.23
CA GLN A 20 -14.62 16.27 -6.66
C GLN A 20 -13.69 17.30 -5.99
N ALA A 21 -12.40 16.98 -5.86
CA ALA A 21 -11.44 17.74 -5.05
C ALA A 21 -10.14 18.06 -5.80
N GLY A 22 -10.24 18.35 -7.10
CA GLY A 22 -9.07 18.77 -7.89
C GLY A 22 -7.97 17.71 -7.99
N GLY A 23 -8.31 16.43 -7.86
CA GLY A 23 -7.39 15.31 -7.88
C GLY A 23 -6.82 14.93 -6.51
N LEU A 24 -7.26 15.51 -5.39
CA LEU A 24 -6.85 15.05 -4.06
C LEU A 24 -7.68 13.85 -3.60
N GLY A 25 -7.05 12.68 -3.50
CA GLY A 25 -7.60 11.51 -2.83
C GLY A 25 -7.17 11.49 -1.37
N LEU A 26 -8.11 11.27 -0.46
CA LEU A 26 -7.80 11.10 0.96
C LEU A 26 -8.67 9.99 1.56
N PHE A 27 -8.03 9.02 2.21
CA PHE A 27 -8.74 7.94 2.88
C PHE A 27 -8.05 7.52 4.18
N GLU A 28 -8.84 7.04 5.13
CA GLU A 28 -8.28 6.29 6.27
C GLU A 28 -8.05 4.84 5.84
N MET A 29 -6.90 4.27 6.21
CA MET A 29 -6.59 2.85 6.06
C MET A 29 -6.31 2.24 7.42
N LYS A 30 -7.00 1.14 7.73
CA LYS A 30 -6.71 0.30 8.91
C LYS A 30 -6.01 -0.99 8.49
N VAL A 31 -4.93 -1.30 9.18
CA VAL A 31 -4.08 -2.48 8.95
C VAL A 31 -3.99 -3.29 10.23
N PRO A 32 -4.71 -4.42 10.36
CA PRO A 32 -4.57 -5.31 11.52
C PRO A 32 -3.14 -5.87 11.68
N PRO A 33 -2.74 -6.28 12.89
CA PRO A 33 -1.51 -7.03 13.11
C PRO A 33 -1.42 -8.26 12.19
N GLY A 34 -0.29 -8.45 11.52
CA GLY A 34 -0.07 -9.61 10.64
C GLY A 34 -0.96 -9.67 9.40
N ALA A 35 -1.65 -8.56 9.06
CA ALA A 35 -2.48 -8.50 7.87
C ALA A 35 -1.69 -8.83 6.60
N GLN A 36 -2.33 -9.58 5.68
CA GLN A 36 -1.82 -9.72 4.32
C GLN A 36 -2.06 -8.42 3.58
N VAL A 37 -0.96 -7.77 3.18
CA VAL A 37 -0.93 -6.49 2.48
C VAL A 37 -0.61 -6.67 0.99
N PRO A 38 -0.83 -5.65 0.14
CA PRO A 38 -0.37 -5.68 -1.24
C PRO A 38 1.14 -5.97 -1.34
N PRO A 39 1.60 -6.65 -2.41
CA PRO A 39 3.03 -6.79 -2.67
C PRO A 39 3.67 -5.40 -2.87
N PRO A 40 5.00 -5.28 -2.72
CA PRO A 40 5.71 -4.04 -3.04
C PRO A 40 5.37 -3.58 -4.47
N HIS A 41 5.08 -2.30 -4.64
CA HIS A 41 4.65 -1.74 -5.91
C HIS A 41 4.95 -0.25 -5.99
N SER A 42 4.89 0.30 -7.20
CA SER A 42 5.00 1.74 -7.47
C SER A 42 3.74 2.26 -8.15
N HIS A 43 3.48 3.57 -8.06
CA HIS A 43 2.38 4.23 -8.76
C HIS A 43 2.93 5.00 -9.97
N SER A 44 2.31 4.80 -11.14
CA SER A 44 2.75 5.42 -12.40
C SER A 44 2.34 6.88 -12.52
N HIS A 45 1.29 7.28 -11.80
CA HIS A 45 0.65 8.58 -11.96
C HIS A 45 0.54 9.37 -10.67
N ASN A 46 0.64 8.72 -9.51
CA ASN A 46 0.28 9.28 -8.23
C ASN A 46 1.53 9.41 -7.35
N GLU A 47 1.57 10.44 -6.53
CA GLU A 47 2.40 10.48 -5.33
C GLU A 47 1.55 10.08 -4.15
N GLU A 48 2.14 9.37 -3.19
CA GLU A 48 1.46 8.95 -1.96
C GLU A 48 2.10 9.62 -0.75
N CYS A 49 1.30 9.94 0.27
CA CYS A 49 1.81 10.25 1.59
C CYS A 49 0.96 9.51 2.63
N VAL A 50 1.63 8.76 3.50
CA VAL A 50 1.01 8.08 4.63
C VAL A 50 1.31 8.85 5.91
N TYR A 51 0.29 9.07 6.73
CA TYR A 51 0.38 9.69 8.06
C TYR A 51 -0.26 8.76 9.09
N VAL A 52 0.44 8.44 10.17
CA VAL A 52 -0.06 7.50 11.17
C VAL A 52 -0.90 8.21 12.24
N LEU A 53 -2.12 7.71 12.45
CA LEU A 53 -3.05 8.19 13.47
C LEU A 53 -2.97 7.34 14.76
N GLU A 54 -2.72 6.04 14.62
CA GLU A 54 -2.76 5.07 15.71
C GLU A 54 -1.92 3.83 15.36
N GLY A 55 -1.36 3.17 16.36
CA GLY A 55 -0.52 1.98 16.17
C GLY A 55 0.82 2.29 15.49
N VAL A 56 1.40 1.27 14.84
CA VAL A 56 2.69 1.40 14.13
C VAL A 56 2.53 0.87 12.71
N LEU A 57 2.98 1.65 11.73
CA LEU A 57 3.09 1.20 10.36
C LEU A 57 4.57 1.13 9.97
N ARG A 58 5.08 -0.08 9.70
CA ARG A 58 6.37 -0.20 9.01
C ARG A 58 6.14 0.16 7.56
N TYR A 59 6.81 1.19 7.08
CA TYR A 59 6.69 1.68 5.72
C TYR A 59 8.07 1.72 5.07
N THR A 60 8.15 1.21 3.84
CA THR A 60 9.36 1.18 3.04
C THR A 60 9.13 1.99 1.78
N VAL A 61 10.06 2.88 1.43
CA VAL A 61 10.14 3.54 0.12
C VAL A 61 11.55 3.31 -0.42
N ASP A 62 11.64 2.61 -1.54
CA ASP A 62 12.87 2.12 -2.15
C ASP A 62 13.78 1.37 -1.16
N SER A 63 14.86 2.02 -0.70
CA SER A 63 15.82 1.47 0.27
C SER A 63 15.55 1.91 1.71
N GLU A 64 14.75 2.95 1.94
CA GLU A 64 14.48 3.47 3.27
C GLU A 64 13.30 2.71 3.89
N THR A 65 13.47 2.21 5.11
CA THR A 65 12.41 1.57 5.89
C THR A 65 12.33 2.19 7.27
N ARG A 66 11.12 2.56 7.68
CA ARG A 66 10.85 3.19 8.98
C ARG A 66 9.63 2.58 9.64
N ASP A 67 9.69 2.46 10.96
CA ASP A 67 8.51 2.23 11.79
C ASP A 67 7.92 3.59 12.15
N LEU A 68 6.77 3.91 11.53
CA LEU A 68 6.07 5.17 11.72
C LEU A 68 5.09 5.02 12.91
N ASN A 69 5.22 5.90 13.90
CA ASN A 69 4.36 5.98 15.08
C ASN A 69 3.30 7.09 14.91
N PRO A 70 2.30 7.22 15.80
CA PRO A 70 1.30 8.27 15.69
C PRO A 70 1.94 9.67 15.60
N GLY A 71 1.59 10.42 14.56
CA GLY A 71 2.21 11.72 14.25
C GLY A 71 3.32 11.66 13.18
N ASP A 72 3.88 10.49 12.93
CA ASP A 72 4.87 10.29 11.87
C ASP A 72 4.20 10.15 10.51
N TRP A 73 4.97 10.48 9.47
CA TRP A 73 4.56 10.35 8.08
C TRP A 73 5.74 9.99 7.19
N MET A 74 5.43 9.50 5.99
CA MET A 74 6.39 9.27 4.93
C MET A 74 5.73 9.49 3.57
N SER A 75 6.44 10.15 2.66
CA SER A 75 6.01 10.37 1.27
C SER A 75 6.64 9.36 0.33
N THR A 76 5.85 8.85 -0.62
CA THR A 76 6.30 8.05 -1.74
C THR A 76 6.21 8.86 -3.03
N PRO A 77 7.35 9.26 -3.63
CA PRO A 77 7.36 9.86 -4.95
C PRO A 77 6.79 8.93 -6.02
N ARG A 78 6.27 9.52 -7.10
CA ARG A 78 5.79 8.77 -8.26
C ARG A 78 6.90 7.84 -8.80
N GLY A 79 6.56 6.60 -9.06
CA GLY A 79 7.48 5.58 -9.58
C GLY A 79 8.41 4.94 -8.54
N ALA A 80 8.50 5.50 -7.33
CA ALA A 80 9.23 4.84 -6.24
C ALA A 80 8.45 3.61 -5.75
N VAL A 81 9.19 2.54 -5.42
CA VAL A 81 8.59 1.30 -4.94
C VAL A 81 8.34 1.43 -3.45
N HIS A 82 7.11 1.22 -3.00
CA HIS A 82 6.79 1.16 -1.59
C HIS A 82 6.17 -0.16 -1.17
N ALA A 83 6.26 -0.42 0.13
CA ALA A 83 5.61 -1.52 0.81
C ALA A 83 5.29 -1.10 2.24
N PHE A 84 4.31 -1.77 2.86
CA PHE A 84 3.99 -1.54 4.26
C PHE A 84 3.63 -2.83 4.99
N SER A 85 3.77 -2.83 6.30
CA SER A 85 3.26 -3.88 7.18
C SER A 85 2.93 -3.32 8.55
N ASN A 86 2.16 -4.06 9.34
CA ASN A 86 1.94 -3.75 10.74
C ASN A 86 2.71 -4.77 11.60
N PRO A 87 3.91 -4.40 12.13
CA PRO A 87 4.68 -5.26 13.03
C PRO A 87 4.18 -5.22 14.48
N GLY A 88 3.23 -4.33 14.80
CA GLY A 88 2.72 -4.14 16.15
C GLY A 88 1.66 -5.17 16.55
N SER A 89 1.17 -5.04 17.78
CA SER A 89 0.13 -5.90 18.38
C SER A 89 -1.28 -5.31 18.32
N VAL A 90 -1.43 -4.08 17.84
CA VAL A 90 -2.70 -3.37 17.67
C VAL A 90 -2.89 -2.95 16.21
N THR A 91 -4.14 -2.72 15.80
CA THR A 91 -4.44 -2.21 14.45
C THR A 91 -3.79 -0.85 14.23
N ALA A 92 -2.99 -0.73 13.17
CA ALA A 92 -2.48 0.55 12.72
C ALA A 92 -3.59 1.29 11.96
N ARG A 93 -3.78 2.57 12.25
CA ARG A 93 -4.73 3.44 11.53
C ARG A 93 -3.96 4.60 10.95
N THR A 94 -4.15 4.84 9.65
CA THR A 94 -3.40 5.84 8.90
C THR A 94 -4.33 6.68 8.04
N LEU A 95 -3.93 7.91 7.75
CA LEU A 95 -4.43 8.67 6.61
C LEU A 95 -3.48 8.46 5.44
N VAL A 96 -4.04 8.19 4.27
CA VAL A 96 -3.31 8.08 3.02
C VAL A 96 -3.83 9.14 2.06
N MET A 97 -2.90 9.92 1.52
CA MET A 97 -3.15 10.93 0.51
C MET A 97 -2.57 10.47 -0.82
N LEU A 98 -3.35 10.58 -1.90
CA LEU A 98 -2.91 10.31 -3.26
C LEU A 98 -3.18 11.53 -4.15
N THR A 99 -2.16 11.96 -4.89
CA THR A 99 -2.28 13.08 -5.84
C THR A 99 -1.54 12.81 -7.16
N PRO A 100 -2.22 12.91 -8.33
CA PRO A 100 -3.68 12.85 -8.48
C PRO A 100 -4.27 11.61 -7.79
N ASP A 101 -5.58 11.60 -7.56
CA ASP A 101 -6.26 10.47 -6.96
C ASP A 101 -6.36 9.30 -7.95
N MET A 102 -6.32 8.09 -7.42
CA MET A 102 -6.62 6.85 -8.15
C MET A 102 -8.13 6.54 -8.12
N GLY A 103 -8.83 7.05 -7.11
CA GLY A 103 -10.26 6.88 -6.92
C GLY A 103 -10.63 5.58 -6.18
N VAL A 104 -11.82 5.60 -5.56
CA VAL A 104 -12.33 4.48 -4.74
C VAL A 104 -12.57 3.19 -5.55
N GLY A 105 -12.76 3.31 -6.88
CA GLY A 105 -13.04 2.18 -7.78
C GLY A 105 -12.00 1.07 -7.71
N TYR A 106 -10.71 1.43 -7.61
CA TYR A 106 -9.63 0.46 -7.44
C TYR A 106 -9.86 -0.46 -6.22
N PHE A 107 -10.12 0.14 -5.06
CA PHE A 107 -10.33 -0.62 -3.82
C PHE A 107 -11.58 -1.48 -3.89
N VAL A 108 -12.66 -1.00 -4.54
CA VAL A 108 -13.90 -1.77 -4.72
C VAL A 108 -13.64 -3.04 -5.54
N GLU A 109 -12.91 -2.91 -6.65
CA GLU A 109 -12.61 -4.04 -7.52
C GLU A 109 -11.67 -5.06 -6.86
N VAL A 110 -10.59 -4.59 -6.21
CA VAL A 110 -9.69 -5.48 -5.46
C VAL A 110 -10.42 -6.13 -4.29
N GLY A 111 -11.23 -5.39 -3.55
CA GLY A 111 -12.04 -5.91 -2.45
C GLY A 111 -12.99 -7.02 -2.89
N ALA A 112 -13.68 -6.83 -4.03
CA ALA A 112 -14.55 -7.85 -4.60
C ALA A 112 -13.78 -9.12 -5.00
N LEU A 113 -12.59 -8.98 -5.60
CA LEU A 113 -11.74 -10.11 -5.98
C LEU A 113 -11.24 -10.90 -4.76
N LEU A 114 -10.82 -10.22 -3.69
CA LEU A 114 -10.35 -10.86 -2.46
C LEU A 114 -11.49 -11.44 -1.61
N GLY A 115 -12.70 -10.86 -1.71
CA GLY A 115 -13.89 -11.32 -0.99
C GLY A 115 -14.63 -12.48 -1.65
N ALA A 116 -14.25 -12.89 -2.87
CA ALA A 116 -14.94 -13.93 -3.63
C ALA A 116 -14.83 -15.35 -3.03
N GLY A 117 -13.97 -15.55 -2.04
CA GLY A 117 -13.71 -16.84 -1.39
C GLY A 117 -12.70 -17.70 -2.15
N GLY A 118 -11.95 -18.52 -1.41
CA GLY A 118 -10.84 -19.31 -1.97
C GLY A 118 -9.56 -18.51 -2.24
N PRO A 119 -8.54 -19.12 -2.86
CA PRO A 119 -7.31 -18.43 -3.20
C PRO A 119 -7.56 -17.28 -4.19
N PRO A 120 -6.90 -16.10 -4.01
CA PRO A 120 -7.09 -14.98 -4.92
C PRO A 120 -6.68 -15.28 -6.36
N ASP A 121 -7.49 -14.83 -7.33
CA ASP A 121 -7.14 -14.83 -8.75
C ASP A 121 -6.04 -13.78 -9.01
N ARG A 122 -4.79 -14.25 -8.96
CA ARG A 122 -3.62 -13.39 -9.11
C ARG A 122 -3.59 -12.68 -10.47
N ALA A 123 -4.06 -13.31 -11.54
CA ALA A 123 -4.05 -12.70 -12.86
C ALA A 123 -4.99 -11.49 -12.92
N LYS A 124 -6.21 -11.63 -12.41
CA LYS A 124 -7.17 -10.52 -12.32
C LYS A 124 -6.71 -9.41 -11.39
N LEU A 125 -6.11 -9.76 -10.26
CA LEU A 125 -5.54 -8.75 -9.35
C LEU A 125 -4.47 -7.91 -10.05
N MET A 126 -3.56 -8.55 -10.78
CA MET A 126 -2.51 -7.86 -11.54
C MET A 126 -3.08 -6.99 -12.66
N GLU A 127 -4.13 -7.46 -13.35
CA GLU A 127 -4.84 -6.69 -14.37
C GLU A 127 -5.47 -5.43 -13.77
N VAL A 128 -6.16 -5.55 -12.63
CA VAL A 128 -6.75 -4.42 -11.91
C VAL A 128 -5.66 -3.44 -11.48
N MET A 129 -4.59 -3.91 -10.82
CA MET A 129 -3.46 -3.06 -10.43
C MET A 129 -2.90 -2.26 -11.61
N THR A 130 -2.61 -2.94 -12.73
CA THR A 130 -2.02 -2.30 -13.92
C THR A 130 -2.94 -1.24 -14.52
N ARG A 131 -4.24 -1.53 -14.63
CA ARG A 131 -5.23 -0.61 -15.20
C ARG A 131 -5.39 0.68 -14.39
N TYR A 132 -5.22 0.60 -13.07
CA TYR A 132 -5.21 1.77 -12.17
C TYR A 132 -3.81 2.39 -11.99
N GLY A 133 -2.81 1.94 -12.74
CA GLY A 133 -1.48 2.54 -12.77
C GLY A 133 -0.52 2.04 -11.68
N LEU A 134 -0.85 0.98 -10.94
CA LEU A 134 0.07 0.33 -10.02
C LEU A 134 0.95 -0.68 -10.78
N VAL A 135 2.24 -0.65 -10.50
CA VAL A 135 3.23 -1.57 -11.09
C VAL A 135 3.87 -2.37 -9.96
N PRO A 136 3.56 -3.67 -9.85
CA PRO A 136 4.20 -4.52 -8.86
C PRO A 136 5.70 -4.61 -9.08
N ALA A 137 6.46 -4.50 -8.01
CA ALA A 137 7.90 -4.57 -8.07
C ALA A 137 8.36 -5.97 -8.49
N ALA A 138 9.45 -6.03 -9.25
CA ALA A 138 10.15 -7.28 -9.44
C ALA A 138 10.56 -7.86 -8.06
N PRO A 139 10.57 -9.20 -7.90
CA PRO A 139 11.07 -9.80 -6.67
C PRO A 139 12.46 -9.26 -6.35
N LYS A 140 12.69 -8.78 -5.12
CA LYS A 140 14.05 -8.45 -4.67
C LYS A 140 14.90 -9.72 -4.84
N GLN A 141 15.92 -9.64 -5.70
CA GLN A 141 16.91 -10.69 -5.78
C GLN A 141 17.59 -10.78 -4.40
N ALA A 142 17.77 -12.00 -3.89
CA ALA A 142 18.56 -12.19 -2.70
C ALA A 142 19.96 -11.57 -2.92
N PRO A 143 20.57 -10.93 -1.90
CA PRO A 143 21.93 -10.48 -2.02
C PRO A 143 22.80 -11.66 -2.45
N ARG A 144 23.60 -11.48 -3.52
CA ARG A 144 24.64 -12.46 -3.84
C ARG A 144 25.58 -12.47 -2.66
N ILE A 145 25.70 -13.62 -2.01
CA ILE A 145 26.84 -13.87 -1.14
C ILE A 145 28.03 -14.00 -2.09
N ASP A 146 28.84 -12.95 -2.20
CA ASP A 146 30.12 -13.09 -2.88
C ASP A 146 30.99 -13.95 -1.95
N GLU A 147 31.29 -15.19 -2.37
CA GLU A 147 32.19 -16.12 -1.68
C GLU A 147 33.65 -15.62 -1.73
N GLU A 148 33.93 -14.50 -1.05
CA GLU A 148 35.29 -14.01 -0.90
C GLU A 148 35.86 -14.38 0.47
N VAL A 149 35.91 -15.68 0.78
CA VAL A 149 36.82 -16.24 1.79
C VAL A 149 37.19 -17.68 1.42
N ALA A 150 38.30 -17.86 0.69
CA ALA A 150 39.22 -18.99 0.86
C ALA A 150 40.40 -18.91 -0.15
N ALA A 151 41.42 -18.13 0.19
CA ALA A 151 42.81 -18.44 -0.20
C ALA A 151 43.74 -17.72 0.78
N ALA A 152 43.86 -18.30 1.98
CA ALA A 152 45.03 -18.16 2.83
C ALA A 152 46.10 -19.15 2.35
#